data_AF-A0AAD9F927-F1
#
_entry.id   AF-A0AAD9F927-F1
#
_cell.length_a   1.000
_cell.length_b   1.000
_cell.length_c   1.000
_cell.angle_alpha   90.00
_cell.angle_beta   90.00
_cell.angle_gamma   90.00
#
_symmetry.space_group_name_H-M   'P 1'
#
loop_
_entity.id
_entity.type
_entity.pdbx_description
1 polymer ?
#
loop_
_entity_poly.entity_id
_entity_poly.type
_entity_poly.pdbx_seq_one_letter_code
_entity_poly.pdbx_strand_id
1 'polypeptide(L)'
;MPDGRLPKGILYGELSAGSRGRGRPLLRFKDVVKRDMKALDIATDNWERLAEDRTKWRQQQLREGGDRLDKYWTRGLALKRGHTVSR
;
A
#
# COMPACT_ATOMS: atom_id res chain seq x y z
N MET A 1 -7.18 -1.48 43.49
CA MET A 1 -6.95 -0.01 43.40
C MET A 1 -8.30 0.68 43.44
N PRO A 2 -8.56 1.62 44.35
CA PRO A 2 -9.85 2.29 44.49
C PRO A 2 -10.18 3.17 43.27
N ASP A 3 -11.44 3.11 42.82
CA ASP A 3 -11.91 3.67 41.53
C ASP A 3 -12.11 5.19 41.50
N GLY A 4 -12.01 5.88 42.63
CA GLY A 4 -12.29 7.32 42.75
C GLY A 4 -11.13 8.27 42.42
N ARG A 5 -10.02 7.80 41.83
CA ARG A 5 -8.86 8.66 41.55
C ARG A 5 -9.04 9.37 40.20
N LEU A 6 -9.01 10.71 40.23
CA LEU A 6 -9.05 11.60 39.04
C LEU A 6 -8.19 11.13 37.85
N PRO A 7 -6.95 10.65 38.03
CA PRO A 7 -6.15 10.12 36.93
C PRO A 7 -6.79 8.92 36.21
N LYS A 8 -7.50 8.05 36.93
CA LYS A 8 -8.22 6.90 36.36
C LYS A 8 -9.46 7.37 35.61
N GLY A 9 -10.21 8.33 36.16
CA GLY A 9 -11.34 8.95 35.48
C GLY A 9 -10.96 9.65 34.18
N ILE A 10 -9.81 10.34 34.15
CA ILE A 10 -9.28 10.99 32.94
C ILE A 10 -8.79 9.95 31.92
N LEU A 11 -8.04 8.93 32.37
CA LEU A 11 -7.48 7.90 31.47
C LEU A 11 -8.57 7.01 30.82
N TYR A 12 -9.68 6.77 31.51
CA TYR A 12 -10.75 5.88 31.04
C TYR A 12 -12.07 6.60 30.70
N GLY A 13 -12.19 7.91 30.90
CA GLY A 13 -13.43 8.68 30.72
C GLY A 13 -13.96 8.74 29.29
N GLU A 14 -13.06 8.67 28.30
CA GLU A 14 -13.42 8.65 26.87
C GLU A 14 -13.41 7.24 26.26
N LEU A 15 -13.00 6.22 27.03
CA LEU A 15 -12.72 4.88 26.49
C LEU A 15 -13.92 3.91 26.55
N SER A 16 -15.02 4.28 27.19
CA SER A 16 -16.15 3.36 27.45
C SER A 16 -17.02 3.08 26.22
N ALA A 17 -17.11 4.00 25.26
CA ALA A 17 -17.94 3.86 24.05
C ALA A 17 -17.17 4.07 22.73
N GLY A 18 -15.85 4.23 22.77
CA GLY A 18 -15.03 4.46 21.59
C GLY A 18 -14.52 3.16 20.96
N SER A 19 -15.16 2.69 19.89
CA SER A 19 -14.56 1.66 19.02
C SER A 19 -13.39 2.29 18.27
N ARG A 20 -12.16 1.98 18.69
CA ARG A 20 -10.98 2.32 17.88
C ARG A 20 -11.10 1.53 16.58
N GLY A 21 -11.15 2.22 15.44
CA GLY A 21 -11.04 1.58 14.13
C GLY A 21 -9.75 0.75 14.10
N ARG A 22 -9.87 -0.57 14.29
CA ARG A 22 -8.75 -1.51 14.20
C ARG A 22 -8.43 -1.70 12.72
N GLY A 23 -7.85 -0.67 12.12
CA GLY A 23 -7.28 -0.75 10.78
C GLY A 23 -6.04 -1.62 10.79
N ARG A 24 -5.69 -2.15 9.62
CA ARG A 24 -4.38 -2.78 9.42
C ARG A 24 -3.29 -1.72 9.57
N PRO A 25 -2.18 -1.98 10.28
CA PRO A 25 -1.02 -1.11 10.26
C PRO A 25 -0.57 -0.82 8.83
N LEU A 26 -0.01 0.39 8.61
CA LEU A 26 0.61 0.72 7.34
C LEU A 26 1.68 -0.32 6.99
N LEU A 27 1.80 -0.61 5.70
CA LEU A 27 2.85 -1.49 5.19
C LEU A 27 4.22 -0.90 5.54
N ARG A 28 5.17 -1.76 5.93
CA ARG A 28 6.56 -1.35 6.08
C ARG A 28 7.13 -1.01 4.70
N PHE A 29 8.12 -0.13 4.65
CA PHE A 29 8.78 0.26 3.40
C PHE A 29 9.23 -0.95 2.56
N LYS A 30 9.88 -1.93 3.18
CA LYS A 30 10.31 -3.16 2.50
C LYS A 30 9.15 -3.94 1.86
N ASP A 31 7.98 -3.95 2.50
CA ASP A 31 6.82 -4.67 2.00
C ASP A 31 6.17 -3.94 0.81
N VAL A 32 6.21 -2.60 0.82
CA VAL A 32 5.81 -1.77 -0.33
C VAL A 32 6.73 -2.05 -1.51
N VAL A 33 8.05 -2.03 -1.30
CA VAL A 33 9.03 -2.31 -2.37
C VAL A 33 8.83 -3.71 -2.95
N LYS A 34 8.61 -4.74 -2.13
CA LYS A 34 8.32 -6.11 -2.60
C LYS A 34 7.02 -6.20 -3.39
N ARG A 35 5.97 -5.50 -2.94
CA ARG A 35 4.69 -5.44 -3.65
C ARG A 35 4.87 -4.80 -5.03
N ASP A 36 5.60 -3.70 -5.09
CA ASP A 36 5.81 -2.95 -6.33
C ASP A 36 6.72 -3.72 -7.29
N MET A 37 7.77 -4.40 -6.81
CA MET A 37 8.59 -5.32 -7.61
C MET A 37 7.76 -6.45 -8.21
N LYS A 38 6.86 -7.06 -7.43
CA LYS A 38 5.94 -8.09 -7.94
C LYS A 38 4.97 -7.53 -8.99
N ALA A 39 4.49 -6.30 -8.79
CA ALA A 39 3.60 -5.64 -9.75
C ALA A 39 4.30 -5.34 -11.10
N LEU A 40 5.61 -5.13 -11.05
CA LEU A 40 6.48 -4.95 -12.22
C LEU A 40 6.96 -6.28 -12.83
N ASP A 41 6.51 -7.43 -12.31
CA ASP A 41 6.95 -8.78 -12.71
C ASP A 41 8.46 -9.03 -12.50
N ILE A 42 9.06 -8.35 -11.50
CA ILE A 42 10.47 -8.51 -11.14
C ILE A 42 10.57 -9.61 -10.06
N ALA A 43 11.37 -10.64 -10.35
CA ALA A 43 11.66 -11.69 -9.38
C ALA A 43 12.40 -11.13 -8.16
N THR A 44 11.79 -11.21 -6.98
CA THR A 44 12.33 -10.67 -5.73
C THR A 44 13.62 -11.33 -5.26
N ASP A 45 13.96 -12.50 -5.81
CA ASP A 45 15.08 -13.33 -5.37
C ASP A 45 16.33 -13.10 -6.25
N ASN A 46 16.15 -12.51 -7.44
CA ASN A 46 17.22 -12.33 -8.44
C ASN A 46 17.30 -10.89 -9.00
N TRP A 47 16.68 -9.92 -8.32
CA TRP A 47 16.64 -8.52 -8.75
C TRP A 47 18.04 -7.88 -8.79
N GLU A 48 18.97 -8.33 -7.94
CA GLU A 48 20.34 -7.81 -7.90
C GLU A 48 21.10 -8.08 -9.20
N ARG A 49 20.95 -9.27 -9.78
CA ARG A 49 21.54 -9.61 -11.08
C ARG A 49 20.94 -8.80 -12.22
N LEU A 50 19.65 -8.49 -12.14
CA LEU A 50 18.98 -7.61 -13.10
C LEU A 50 19.40 -6.14 -12.94
N ALA A 51 19.76 -5.73 -11.72
CA ALA A 51 20.18 -4.37 -11.39
C ALA A 51 21.68 -4.11 -11.64
N GLU A 52 22.48 -5.17 -11.86
CA GLU A 52 23.89 -5.08 -12.21
C GLU A 52 24.10 -4.22 -13.47
N ASP A 53 23.23 -4.41 -14.48
CA ASP A 53 23.16 -3.55 -15.65
C ASP A 53 22.20 -2.38 -15.39
N ARG A 54 22.77 -1.25 -14.97
CA ARG A 54 22.02 -0.05 -14.59
C ARG A 54 21.16 0.54 -15.71
N THR A 55 21.59 0.46 -16.97
CA THR A 55 20.83 1.01 -18.11
C THR A 55 19.63 0.14 -18.41
N LYS A 56 19.83 -1.19 -18.47
CA LYS A 56 18.72 -2.16 -18.62
C LYS A 56 17.72 -2.08 -17.47
N TRP A 57 18.20 -1.94 -16.24
CA TRP A 57 17.34 -1.77 -15.07
C TRP A 57 16.41 -0.55 -15.20
N ARG A 58 16.97 0.61 -15.57
CA ARG A 58 16.19 1.85 -15.65
C ARG A 58 15.25 1.92 -16.85
N GLN A 59 15.71 1.47 -18.02
CA GLN A 59 14.93 1.59 -19.25
C GLN A 59 13.93 0.44 -19.39
N GLN A 60 14.39 -0.80 -19.25
CA GLN A 60 13.59 -1.95 -19.63
C GLN A 60 12.68 -2.40 -18.48
N GLN A 61 13.18 -2.43 -17.25
CA GLN A 61 12.39 -2.90 -16.11
C GLN A 61 11.49 -1.79 -15.56
N LEU A 62 12.07 -0.64 -15.20
CA LEU A 62 11.31 0.40 -14.51
C LEU A 62 10.40 1.22 -15.44
N ARG A 63 10.88 1.69 -16.59
CA ARG A 63 10.06 2.48 -17.51
C ARG A 63 8.99 1.64 -18.20
N GLU A 64 9.38 0.56 -18.89
CA GLU A 64 8.38 -0.27 -19.60
C GLU A 64 7.44 -0.99 -18.64
N GLY A 65 7.93 -1.45 -17.49
CA GLY A 65 7.09 -2.02 -16.43
C GLY A 65 6.13 -0.99 -15.83
N GLY A 66 6.61 0.23 -15.57
CA GLY A 66 5.81 1.34 -15.08
C GLY A 66 4.70 1.74 -16.04
N ASP A 67 5.02 1.91 -17.32
CA ASP A 67 4.03 2.25 -18.37
C ASP A 67 2.94 1.18 -18.51
N ARG A 68 3.31 -0.09 -18.33
CA ARG A 68 2.37 -1.22 -18.38
C ARG A 68 1.41 -1.20 -17.19
N LEU A 69 1.93 -0.97 -15.99
CA LEU A 69 1.15 -0.80 -14.76
C LEU A 69 0.22 0.39 -14.85
N ASP A 70 0.70 1.52 -15.36
CA ASP A 70 -0.07 2.75 -15.51
C ASP A 70 -1.25 2.56 -16.49
N LYS A 71 -1.01 1.88 -17.62
CA LYS A 71 -2.07 1.47 -18.55
C LYS A 71 -3.11 0.55 -17.90
N TYR A 72 -2.67 -0.44 -17.10
CA TYR A 72 -3.56 -1.36 -16.41
C TYR A 72 -4.43 -0.64 -15.37
N TRP A 73 -3.83 0.26 -14.60
CA TRP A 73 -4.52 1.10 -13.63
C TRP A 73 -5.51 2.06 -14.29
N THR A 74 -5.10 2.72 -15.37
CA THR A 74 -5.94 3.66 -16.13
C THR A 74 -7.14 2.95 -16.75
N ARG A 75 -6.95 1.72 -17.27
CA ARG A 75 -8.05 0.87 -17.75
C ARG A 75 -9.00 0.49 -16.62
N GLY A 76 -8.50 0.13 -15.45
CA GLY A 76 -9.32 -0.16 -14.27
C GLY A 76 -10.14 1.04 -13.78
N LEU A 77 -9.56 2.24 -13.82
CA LEU A 77 -10.27 3.50 -13.54
C LEU A 77 -11.32 3.80 -14.60
N ALA A 78 -11.04 3.57 -15.89
CA ALA A 78 -11.99 3.74 -16.97
C ALA A 78 -13.20 2.80 -16.84
N LEU A 79 -12.99 1.54 -16.46
CA LEU A 79 -14.07 0.58 -16.20
C LEU A 79 -14.96 1.01 -15.04
N LYS A 80 -14.37 1.50 -13.94
CA LYS A 80 -15.14 2.03 -12.79
C LYS A 80 -15.93 3.30 -13.15
N ARG A 81 -15.39 4.15 -14.03
CA ARG A 81 -16.06 5.37 -14.53
C ARG A 81 -17.13 5.09 -15.59
N GLY A 82 -17.01 3.99 -16.36
CA GLY A 82 -18.01 3.55 -17.33
C GLY A 82 -19.26 2.94 -16.67
N HIS A 83 -19.09 2.26 -15.54
CA HIS A 83 -20.21 1.71 -14.76
C HIS A 83 -21.08 2.77 -14.05
N THR A 84 -20.66 4.04 -14.00
CA THR A 84 -21.41 5.12 -13.35
C THR A 84 -22.39 5.86 -14.27
N VAL A 85 -22.51 5.49 -15.56
CA VAL A 85 -23.50 6.07 -16.49
C VAL A 85 -24.43 4.99 -17.04
N SER A 86 -25.21 4.41 -16.14
CA SER A 86 -26.48 3.74 -16.48
C SER A 86 -27.36 3.80 -15.24
N ARG A 87 -28.11 4.90 -15.13
CA ARG A 87 -29.32 5.00 -14.33
C ARG A 87 -30.30 5.91 -15.07
#